data_AF-A0A6B2X055-F1
#
_entry.id   AF-A0A6B2X055-F1
#
_cell.length_a   1.000
_cell.length_b   1.000
_cell.length_c   1.000
_cell.angle_alpha   90.00
_cell.angle_beta   90.00
_cell.angle_gamma   90.00
#
_symmetry.space_group_name_H-M   'P 1'
#
loop_
_entity.id
_entity.type
_entity.pdbx_description
1 polymer ?
#
loop_
_entity_poly.entity_id
_entity_poly.type
_entity_poly.pdbx_seq_one_letter_code
_entity_poly.pdbx_strand_id
1 'polypeptide(L)'
;MSTGSPGPATPVPTPAGLAHTSVLALPKPHQSALTAVIVAAVLLLLLVLLLRHTIRKRGGWRRFRRRLGQEATLTRRAFGEPLRSYGRHRRGVRALGRQLSDPRKGLLVRRLLDAAATALADAPGAFPYAVRTAPGHAAVQIAARRPPEPPAPWEPGADSTPQGWELTFTDEDTLPETGARPAHRLRPLPVAVGMADDACVHLDLAAGPRVITVEGDTAARTRLLHALAAQLDRPGSGATVTVTEGVHPHFRGRRLETLLGEVEERSTMPVEEAGEPGRTATTVVVCAAPNPEQARRLGALAASGTVVCLTDGRSAGHSWALHVDGRGRVTAPELELDADSAPLSRAVAASVRSDLRRRRREATPPKVTAVPVRPEPREEPRRPRTESLQETEPLQEAPTETVPRVTTGSELLAEPAAATRERTTAASSGTTAD
;
A
#
# COMPACT_ATOMS: atom_id res chain seq x y z
N MET A 1 75.77 48.54 33.36
CA MET A 1 76.18 47.70 34.51
C MET A 1 75.92 46.26 34.08
N SER A 2 76.91 45.64 33.45
CA SER A 2 77.99 44.83 34.06
C SER A 2 77.49 43.39 34.33
N THR A 3 77.82 42.46 33.42
CA THR A 3 78.89 41.43 33.53
C THR A 3 78.43 40.21 34.36
N GLY A 4 78.61 38.96 33.96
CA GLY A 4 79.38 38.40 32.87
C GLY A 4 79.19 36.88 32.75
N SER A 5 79.80 36.34 31.69
CA SER A 5 80.13 34.93 31.49
C SER A 5 81.25 34.51 32.46
N PRO A 6 81.40 33.23 32.85
CA PRO A 6 82.00 32.22 31.97
C PRO A 6 81.47 30.77 32.12
N GLY A 7 81.65 29.94 31.08
CA GLY A 7 81.73 28.47 31.23
C GLY A 7 83.08 28.05 31.84
N PRO A 8 83.62 26.83 31.65
CA PRO A 8 83.09 25.59 31.07
C PRO A 8 83.30 24.35 31.98
N ALA A 9 82.74 23.18 31.65
CA ALA A 9 83.37 21.87 31.88
C ALA A 9 82.56 20.74 31.24
N THR A 10 83.01 20.27 30.08
CA THR A 10 82.76 18.91 29.59
C THR A 10 83.68 17.93 30.33
N PRO A 11 83.20 16.70 30.59
CA PRO A 11 83.95 15.57 30.05
C PRO A 11 83.06 14.54 29.33
N VAL A 12 83.43 14.30 28.07
CA VAL A 12 83.68 13.04 27.33
C VAL A 12 82.76 11.81 27.54
N PRO A 13 82.41 11.08 26.44
CA PRO A 13 81.46 9.97 26.38
C PRO A 13 82.12 8.63 26.76
N THR A 14 81.43 7.51 26.95
CA THR A 14 81.01 6.47 25.96
C THR A 14 80.60 5.20 26.77
N PRO A 15 80.19 4.03 26.19
CA PRO A 15 79.02 3.68 25.38
C PRO A 15 78.15 2.53 25.99
N ALA A 16 77.05 2.22 25.29
CA ALA A 16 76.43 0.89 25.14
C ALA A 16 75.59 0.28 26.29
N GLY A 17 74.39 -0.17 25.90
CA GLY A 17 73.51 -1.02 26.72
C GLY A 17 72.03 -0.71 26.44
N LEU A 18 71.54 -1.03 25.25
CA LEU A 18 70.70 -2.22 25.00
C LEU A 18 69.27 -2.12 25.56
N ALA A 19 68.33 -2.19 24.62
CA ALA A 19 66.96 -2.71 24.75
C ALA A 19 65.98 -1.93 25.64
N HIS A 20 65.21 -1.06 24.99
CA HIS A 20 63.82 -0.83 25.33
C HIS A 20 63.07 -2.16 25.47
N THR A 21 62.84 -2.59 26.70
CA THR A 21 61.76 -3.53 27.00
C THR A 21 60.72 -2.75 27.77
N SER A 22 59.74 -2.23 27.03
CA SER A 22 58.47 -1.79 27.59
C SER A 22 57.86 -2.97 28.33
N VAL A 23 58.02 -3.00 29.64
CA VAL A 23 57.37 -3.96 30.52
C VAL A 23 55.87 -3.72 30.36
N LEU A 24 55.20 -4.60 29.63
CA LEU A 24 53.75 -4.74 29.65
C LEU A 24 53.35 -4.97 31.11
N ALA A 25 52.93 -3.90 31.78
CA ALA A 25 52.26 -3.98 33.06
C ALA A 25 50.92 -4.69 32.83
N LEU A 26 50.95 -6.02 32.96
CA LEU A 26 49.75 -6.84 33.02
C LEU A 26 48.97 -6.37 34.26
N PRO A 27 47.75 -5.80 34.11
CA PRO A 27 46.97 -5.38 35.26
C PRO A 27 46.72 -6.61 36.14
N LYS A 28 47.17 -6.55 37.41
CA LYS A 28 46.85 -7.55 38.42
C LYS A 28 45.33 -7.76 38.41
N PRO A 29 44.81 -8.94 38.02
CA PRO A 29 43.38 -9.17 38.11
C PRO A 29 42.99 -9.03 39.58
N HIS A 30 42.02 -8.15 39.87
CA HIS A 30 41.37 -8.08 41.17
C HIS A 30 41.01 -9.52 41.59
N GLN A 31 41.38 -9.92 42.80
CA GLN A 31 41.22 -11.30 43.29
C GLN A 31 39.80 -11.85 43.07
N SER A 32 38.79 -10.98 43.09
CA SER A 32 37.38 -11.29 42.76
C SER A 32 37.16 -11.79 41.32
N ALA A 33 37.82 -11.21 40.33
CA ALA A 33 37.73 -11.65 38.93
C ALA A 33 38.38 -13.03 38.74
N LEU A 34 39.49 -13.27 39.42
CA LEU A 34 40.20 -14.55 39.38
C LEU A 34 39.35 -15.65 40.05
N THR A 35 38.74 -15.36 41.21
CA THR A 35 37.79 -16.28 41.86
C THR A 35 36.57 -16.55 40.99
N ALA A 36 35.99 -15.54 40.34
CA ALA A 36 34.85 -15.73 39.44
C ALA A 36 35.21 -16.62 38.23
N VAL A 37 36.39 -16.43 37.64
CA VAL A 37 36.88 -17.28 36.54
C VAL A 37 37.13 -18.71 37.02
N ILE A 38 37.71 -18.92 38.21
CA ILE A 38 37.89 -20.26 38.79
C ILE A 38 36.54 -20.93 39.04
N VAL A 39 35.59 -20.24 39.67
CA VAL A 39 34.26 -20.78 39.94
C VAL A 39 33.55 -21.14 38.62
N ALA A 40 33.61 -20.26 37.62
CA ALA A 40 33.08 -20.54 36.29
C ALA A 40 33.76 -21.75 35.63
N ALA A 41 35.09 -21.86 35.73
CA ALA A 41 35.84 -22.98 35.18
C ALA A 41 35.52 -24.31 35.89
N VAL A 42 35.36 -24.30 37.22
CA VAL A 42 34.96 -25.47 38.02
C VAL A 42 33.54 -25.90 37.67
N LEU A 43 32.60 -24.95 37.57
CA LEU A 43 31.23 -25.23 37.14
C LEU A 43 31.18 -25.79 35.71
N LEU A 44 31.97 -25.22 34.80
CA LEU A 44 32.09 -25.71 33.42
C LEU A 44 32.68 -27.13 33.38
N LEU A 45 33.72 -27.39 34.17
CA LEU A 45 34.34 -28.72 34.27
C LEU A 45 33.34 -29.74 34.82
N LEU A 46 32.62 -29.40 35.89
CA LEU A 46 31.55 -30.24 36.45
C LEU A 46 30.46 -30.52 35.41
N LEU A 47 30.04 -29.50 34.65
CA LEU A 47 29.07 -29.65 33.57
C LEU A 47 29.58 -30.62 32.49
N VAL A 48 30.83 -30.46 32.04
CA VAL A 48 31.46 -31.33 31.04
C VAL A 48 31.59 -32.77 31.53
N LEU A 49 31.98 -32.96 32.80
CA LEU A 49 32.07 -34.28 33.42
C LEU A 49 30.70 -34.95 33.56
N LEU A 50 29.68 -34.19 33.96
CA LEU A 50 28.30 -34.68 34.05
C LEU A 50 27.78 -35.06 32.65
N LEU A 51 28.06 -34.25 31.64
CA LEU A 51 27.71 -34.54 30.26
C LEU A 51 28.41 -35.81 29.79
N ARG A 52 29.73 -35.94 30.02
CA ARG A 52 30.50 -37.14 29.66
C ARG A 52 30.00 -38.39 30.39
N HIS A 53 29.65 -38.27 31.66
CA HIS A 53 29.11 -39.36 32.48
C HIS A 53 27.75 -39.83 31.97
N THR A 54 26.84 -38.90 31.68
CA THR A 54 25.52 -39.21 31.13
C THR A 54 25.60 -39.80 29.72
N ILE A 55 26.52 -39.31 28.88
CA ILE A 55 26.81 -39.88 27.55
C ILE A 55 27.34 -41.32 27.67
N ARG A 56 28.26 -41.57 28.60
CA ARG A 56 28.80 -42.90 28.86
C ARG A 56 27.74 -43.86 29.39
N LYS A 57 26.97 -43.46 30.41
CA LYS A 57 25.88 -44.28 30.98
C LYS A 57 24.78 -44.61 29.98
N ARG A 58 24.49 -43.74 29.01
CA ARG A 58 23.40 -43.92 28.04
C ARG A 58 23.81 -44.58 26.72
N GLY A 59 24.99 -45.20 26.65
CA GLY A 59 25.41 -46.02 25.51
C GLY A 59 25.94 -45.22 24.31
N GLY A 60 26.56 -44.06 24.57
CA GLY A 60 27.37 -43.33 23.59
C GLY A 60 26.72 -42.07 23.00
N TRP A 61 27.58 -41.18 22.52
CA TRP A 61 27.23 -39.85 21.99
C TRP A 61 26.18 -39.93 20.86
N ARG A 62 26.25 -40.97 20.03
CA ARG A 62 25.29 -41.18 18.93
C ARG A 62 23.85 -41.38 19.42
N ARG A 63 23.63 -42.15 20.50
CA ARG A 63 22.29 -42.41 21.05
C ARG A 63 21.74 -41.21 21.81
N PHE A 64 22.58 -40.51 22.57
CA PHE A 64 22.22 -39.27 23.26
C PHE A 64 21.79 -38.19 22.25
N ARG A 65 22.57 -37.93 21.19
CA ARG A 65 22.17 -36.97 20.15
C ARG A 65 20.90 -37.37 19.41
N ARG A 66 20.66 -38.67 19.17
CA ARG A 66 19.42 -39.13 18.53
C ARG A 66 18.19 -38.85 19.42
N ARG A 67 18.26 -39.12 20.72
CA ARG A 67 17.17 -38.79 21.66
C ARG A 67 16.99 -37.29 21.84
N LEU A 68 18.08 -36.54 22.00
CA LEU A 68 18.03 -35.08 22.08
C LEU A 68 17.47 -34.47 20.79
N GLY A 69 17.81 -35.04 19.63
CA GLY A 69 17.25 -34.64 18.34
C GLY A 69 15.75 -34.93 18.24
N GLN A 70 15.29 -36.08 18.75
CA GLN A 70 13.87 -36.44 18.79
C GLN A 70 13.08 -35.53 19.74
N GLU A 71 13.58 -35.32 20.97
CA GLU A 71 12.98 -34.40 21.95
C GLU A 71 13.02 -32.95 21.45
N ALA A 72 14.14 -32.50 20.88
CA ALA A 72 14.23 -31.17 20.27
C ALA A 72 13.31 -31.02 19.05
N THR A 73 12.99 -32.08 18.31
CA THR A 73 12.03 -32.01 17.20
C THR A 73 10.60 -31.83 17.73
N LEU A 74 10.24 -32.51 18.82
CA LEU A 74 8.94 -32.35 19.48
C LEU A 74 8.81 -30.95 20.10
N THR A 75 9.84 -30.47 20.79
CA THR A 75 9.91 -29.12 21.35
C THR A 75 9.94 -28.06 20.24
N ARG A 76 10.64 -28.30 19.13
CA ARG A 76 10.67 -27.38 17.98
C ARG A 76 9.32 -27.31 17.26
N ARG A 77 8.51 -28.38 17.27
CA ARG A 77 7.13 -28.32 16.75
C ARG A 77 6.20 -27.55 17.70
N ALA A 78 6.37 -27.73 19.01
CA ALA A 78 5.58 -27.02 20.03
C ALA A 78 5.93 -25.53 20.17
N PHE A 79 7.22 -25.17 20.12
CA PHE A 79 7.72 -23.80 20.28
C PHE A 79 8.12 -23.12 18.96
N GLY A 80 8.10 -23.84 17.84
CA GLY A 80 8.38 -23.27 16.52
C GLY A 80 7.20 -22.48 15.96
N GLU A 81 5.98 -22.78 16.38
CA GLU A 81 4.77 -22.12 15.86
C GLU A 81 4.75 -20.61 16.18
N PRO A 82 5.07 -20.15 17.41
CA PRO A 82 5.22 -18.71 17.70
C PRO A 82 6.31 -18.02 16.88
N LEU A 83 7.43 -18.71 16.61
CA LEU A 83 8.52 -18.14 15.81
C LEU A 83 8.14 -18.05 14.33
N ARG A 84 7.41 -19.04 13.82
CA ARG A 84 6.90 -19.03 12.44
C ARG A 84 5.83 -17.97 12.24
N SER A 85 4.89 -17.82 13.18
CA SER A 85 3.86 -16.78 13.13
C SER A 85 4.49 -15.39 13.18
N TYR A 86 5.47 -15.17 14.05
CA TYR A 86 6.25 -13.94 14.09
C TYR A 86 7.02 -13.68 12.78
N GLY A 87 7.64 -14.74 12.22
CA GLY A 87 8.32 -14.68 10.93
C GLY A 87 7.38 -14.29 9.79
N ARG A 88 6.21 -14.92 9.71
CA ARG A 88 5.15 -14.62 8.73
C ARG A 88 4.66 -13.18 8.89
N HIS A 89 4.37 -12.74 10.12
CA HIS A 89 3.99 -11.36 10.41
C HIS A 89 5.06 -10.37 9.92
N ARG A 90 6.34 -10.58 10.22
CA ARG A 90 7.41 -9.67 9.75
C ARG A 90 7.56 -9.66 8.24
N ARG A 91 7.39 -10.80 7.57
CA ARG A 91 7.39 -10.86 6.10
C ARG A 91 6.20 -10.11 5.54
N GLY A 92 4.99 -10.35 6.05
CA GLY A 92 3.77 -9.64 5.69
C GLY A 92 3.90 -8.13 5.86
N VAL A 93 4.42 -7.64 7.01
CA VAL A 93 4.65 -6.20 7.24
C VAL A 93 5.58 -5.61 6.18
N ARG A 94 6.64 -6.33 5.78
CA ARG A 94 7.57 -5.86 4.76
C ARG A 94 6.96 -5.89 3.36
N ALA A 95 6.25 -6.96 3.01
CA ALA A 95 5.60 -7.12 1.72
C ALA A 95 4.52 -6.06 1.53
N LEU A 96 3.55 -5.97 2.46
CA LEU A 96 2.54 -4.91 2.48
C LEU A 96 3.16 -3.52 2.54
N GLY A 97 4.19 -3.32 3.37
CA GLY A 97 4.84 -2.03 3.50
C GLY A 97 5.47 -1.57 2.19
N ARG A 98 6.11 -2.48 1.43
CA ARG A 98 6.65 -2.18 0.09
C ARG A 98 5.52 -1.89 -0.90
N GLN A 99 4.51 -2.77 -0.96
CA GLN A 99 3.36 -2.63 -1.84
C GLN A 99 2.65 -1.29 -1.64
N LEU A 100 2.35 -0.94 -0.39
CA LEU A 100 1.63 0.28 -0.05
C LEU A 100 2.49 1.53 -0.23
N SER A 101 3.80 1.47 0.00
CA SER A 101 4.69 2.63 -0.13
C SER A 101 5.03 2.98 -1.58
N ASP A 102 4.78 2.07 -2.52
CA ASP A 102 5.03 2.28 -3.94
C ASP A 102 3.74 2.77 -4.64
N PRO A 103 3.70 4.02 -5.13
CA PRO A 103 2.54 4.55 -5.84
C PRO A 103 2.19 3.75 -7.11
N ARG A 104 3.18 3.14 -7.77
CA ARG A 104 2.97 2.37 -9.01
C ARG A 104 2.12 1.14 -8.76
N LYS A 105 2.36 0.45 -7.64
CA LYS A 105 1.57 -0.71 -7.20
C LYS A 105 0.11 -0.36 -6.94
N GLY A 106 -0.18 0.82 -6.38
CA GLY A 106 -1.55 1.30 -6.21
C GLY A 106 -2.26 1.57 -7.54
N LEU A 107 -1.53 2.10 -8.54
CA LEU A 107 -2.04 2.31 -9.90
C LEU A 107 -2.25 0.99 -10.64
N LEU A 108 -1.34 0.03 -10.49
CA LEU A 108 -1.44 -1.33 -11.02
C LEU A 108 -2.75 -2.00 -10.58
N VAL A 109 -3.06 -1.98 -9.28
CA VAL A 109 -4.32 -2.56 -8.75
C VAL A 109 -5.55 -1.92 -9.40
N ARG A 110 -5.55 -0.59 -9.58
CA ARG A 110 -6.65 0.10 -10.26
C ARG A 110 -6.77 -0.28 -11.72
N ARG A 111 -5.65 -0.33 -12.44
CA ARG A 111 -5.62 -0.76 -13.85
C ARG A 111 -6.13 -2.18 -14.00
N LEU A 112 -5.76 -3.10 -13.11
CA LEU A 112 -6.26 -4.48 -13.11
C LEU A 112 -7.78 -4.52 -12.92
N LEU A 113 -8.31 -3.76 -11.95
CA LEU A 113 -9.76 -3.64 -11.73
C LEU A 113 -10.46 -3.00 -12.93
N ASP A 114 -9.93 -1.92 -13.49
CA ASP A 114 -10.51 -1.24 -14.65
C ASP A 114 -10.46 -2.12 -15.91
N ALA A 115 -9.38 -2.87 -16.12
CA ALA A 115 -9.24 -3.80 -17.24
C ALA A 115 -10.21 -4.98 -17.12
N ALA A 116 -10.32 -5.59 -15.93
CA ALA A 116 -11.32 -6.63 -15.66
C ALA A 116 -12.75 -6.08 -15.83
N ALA A 117 -13.00 -4.86 -15.37
CA ALA A 117 -14.29 -4.20 -15.55
C ALA A 117 -14.61 -3.95 -17.03
N THR A 118 -13.62 -3.59 -17.84
CA THR A 118 -13.75 -3.40 -19.29
C THR A 118 -14.07 -4.73 -19.97
N ALA A 119 -13.37 -5.80 -19.61
CA ALA A 119 -13.64 -7.16 -20.09
C ALA A 119 -15.03 -7.67 -19.71
N LEU A 120 -15.62 -7.15 -18.64
CA LEU A 120 -16.99 -7.44 -18.18
C LEU A 120 -18.05 -6.45 -18.71
N ALA A 121 -17.74 -5.62 -19.72
CA ALA A 121 -18.67 -4.62 -20.24
C ALA A 121 -19.98 -5.24 -20.77
N ASP A 122 -19.89 -6.39 -21.43
CA ASP A 122 -21.02 -7.08 -22.05
C ASP A 122 -21.73 -8.07 -21.10
N ALA A 123 -21.29 -8.16 -19.83
CA ALA A 123 -21.84 -9.05 -18.82
C ALA A 123 -22.70 -8.26 -17.81
N PRO A 124 -24.02 -8.15 -18.01
CA PRO A 124 -24.87 -7.30 -17.18
C PRO A 124 -24.88 -7.78 -15.72
N GLY A 125 -24.60 -6.84 -14.81
CA GLY A 125 -24.52 -7.11 -13.38
C GLY A 125 -23.24 -7.81 -12.92
N ALA A 126 -22.28 -8.08 -13.82
CA ALA A 126 -20.98 -8.58 -13.45
C ALA A 126 -20.01 -7.42 -13.14
N PHE A 127 -19.22 -7.55 -12.08
CA PHE A 127 -18.22 -6.55 -11.72
C PHE A 127 -17.04 -7.17 -10.94
N PRO A 128 -15.81 -6.67 -11.14
CA PRO A 128 -14.69 -7.06 -10.30
C PRO A 128 -14.81 -6.37 -8.94
N TYR A 129 -14.49 -7.08 -7.86
CA TYR A 129 -14.58 -6.52 -6.50
C TYR A 129 -13.31 -6.69 -5.67
N ALA A 130 -12.44 -7.65 -5.98
CA ALA A 130 -11.19 -7.83 -5.25
C ALA A 130 -10.05 -8.23 -6.18
N VAL A 131 -8.82 -7.93 -5.76
CA VAL A 131 -7.60 -8.31 -6.47
C VAL A 131 -6.57 -8.84 -5.48
N ARG A 132 -6.03 -10.03 -5.76
CA ARG A 132 -4.84 -10.57 -5.13
C ARG A 132 -3.65 -10.25 -6.02
N THR A 133 -2.61 -9.62 -5.46
CA THR A 133 -1.40 -9.25 -6.21
C THR A 133 -0.19 -9.93 -5.61
N ALA A 134 0.58 -10.59 -6.47
CA ALA A 134 1.88 -11.16 -6.18
C ALA A 134 2.90 -10.66 -7.21
N PRO A 135 4.21 -10.85 -7.01
CA PRO A 135 5.20 -10.51 -8.02
C PRO A 135 4.92 -11.25 -9.35
N GLY A 136 4.64 -10.49 -10.42
CA GLY A 136 4.40 -11.01 -11.78
C GLY A 136 3.04 -11.72 -11.98
N HIS A 137 2.13 -11.61 -11.01
CA HIS A 137 0.86 -12.30 -11.06
C HIS A 137 -0.24 -11.50 -10.35
N ALA A 138 -1.44 -11.52 -10.90
CA ALA A 138 -2.63 -10.98 -10.28
C ALA A 138 -3.82 -11.91 -10.49
N ALA A 139 -4.66 -12.04 -9.46
CA ALA A 139 -5.95 -12.71 -9.56
C ALA A 139 -7.05 -11.70 -9.19
N VAL A 140 -8.03 -11.52 -10.07
CA VAL A 140 -9.20 -10.66 -9.87
C VAL A 140 -10.41 -11.51 -9.56
N GLN A 141 -11.17 -11.14 -8.52
CA GLN A 141 -12.42 -11.78 -8.15
C GLN A 141 -13.61 -11.01 -8.72
N ILE A 142 -14.59 -11.74 -9.25
CA ILE A 142 -15.70 -11.21 -10.02
C ILE A 142 -17.02 -11.65 -9.43
N ALA A 143 -17.86 -10.68 -9.07
CA ALA A 143 -19.22 -10.95 -8.67
C ALA A 143 -20.08 -11.04 -9.94
N ALA A 144 -20.66 -12.20 -10.20
CA ALA A 144 -21.58 -12.41 -11.31
C ALA A 144 -22.55 -13.56 -11.01
N ARG A 145 -23.81 -13.46 -11.47
CA ARG A 145 -24.77 -14.59 -11.38
C ARG A 145 -24.34 -15.77 -12.25
N ARG A 146 -23.76 -15.47 -13.40
CA ARG A 146 -23.12 -16.43 -14.32
C ARG A 146 -21.82 -15.78 -14.79
N PRO A 147 -20.66 -16.16 -14.24
CA PRO A 147 -19.39 -15.56 -14.65
C PRO A 147 -19.12 -15.91 -16.12
N PRO A 148 -18.78 -14.91 -16.95
CA PRO A 148 -18.36 -15.20 -18.32
C PRO A 148 -16.98 -15.87 -18.31
N GLU A 149 -16.67 -16.56 -19.40
CA GLU A 149 -15.31 -17.06 -19.63
C GLU A 149 -14.34 -15.88 -19.74
N PRO A 150 -13.17 -15.94 -19.07
CA PRO A 150 -12.19 -14.86 -19.13
C PRO A 150 -11.70 -14.65 -20.57
N PRO A 151 -11.77 -13.43 -21.12
CA PRO A 151 -11.15 -13.12 -22.39
C PRO A 151 -9.64 -12.97 -22.22
N ALA A 152 -8.86 -13.29 -23.25
CA ALA A 152 -7.43 -13.01 -23.25
C ALA A 152 -7.16 -11.52 -22.92
N PRO A 153 -6.13 -11.20 -22.11
CA PRO A 153 -5.10 -12.08 -21.57
C PRO A 153 -5.47 -12.75 -20.24
N TRP A 154 -6.71 -12.63 -19.77
CA TRP A 154 -7.16 -13.28 -18.55
C TRP A 154 -7.29 -14.79 -18.76
N GLU A 155 -6.88 -15.55 -17.76
CA GLU A 155 -7.03 -17.00 -17.70
C GLU A 155 -8.01 -17.35 -16.56
N PRO A 156 -8.72 -18.48 -16.64
CA PRO A 156 -9.53 -18.94 -15.52
C PRO A 156 -8.65 -19.25 -14.31
N GLY A 157 -9.10 -18.85 -13.12
CA GLY A 157 -8.35 -19.08 -11.89
C GLY A 157 -8.10 -20.57 -11.63
N ALA A 158 -6.90 -20.91 -11.17
CA ALA A 158 -6.50 -22.28 -10.87
C ALA A 158 -7.17 -22.82 -9.59
N ASP A 159 -7.46 -21.92 -8.66
CA ASP A 159 -8.26 -22.20 -7.47
C ASP A 159 -9.72 -22.31 -7.92
N SER A 160 -10.39 -23.41 -7.57
CA SER A 160 -11.68 -23.92 -8.09
C SER A 160 -12.92 -23.01 -7.95
N THR A 161 -12.75 -21.72 -7.71
CA THR A 161 -13.80 -20.71 -7.69
C THR A 161 -14.07 -20.23 -9.12
N PRO A 162 -15.26 -20.46 -9.69
CA PRO A 162 -15.59 -20.05 -11.08
C PRO A 162 -15.64 -18.52 -11.29
N GLN A 163 -15.33 -17.73 -10.26
CA GLN A 163 -15.39 -16.27 -10.20
C GLN A 163 -14.01 -15.60 -10.18
N GLY A 164 -12.92 -16.38 -10.26
CA GLY A 164 -11.55 -15.87 -10.29
C GLY A 164 -10.99 -15.82 -11.72
N TRP A 165 -10.45 -14.67 -12.11
CA TRP A 165 -9.64 -14.50 -13.31
C TRP A 165 -8.20 -14.23 -12.93
N GLU A 166 -7.25 -14.87 -13.59
CA GLU A 166 -5.82 -14.73 -13.35
C GLU A 166 -5.12 -14.06 -14.52
N LEU A 167 -4.06 -13.32 -14.22
CA LEU A 167 -3.21 -12.68 -15.19
C LEU A 167 -1.75 -12.81 -14.73
N THR A 168 -0.94 -13.41 -15.58
CA THR A 168 0.50 -13.45 -15.41
C THR A 168 1.15 -12.39 -16.30
N PHE A 169 2.08 -11.63 -15.74
CA PHE A 169 2.76 -10.55 -16.46
C PHE A 169 4.23 -10.47 -16.04
N THR A 170 5.12 -10.22 -17.01
CA THR A 170 6.57 -10.11 -16.78
C THR A 170 6.99 -8.71 -16.35
N ASP A 171 6.25 -7.68 -16.79
CA ASP A 171 6.43 -6.28 -16.39
C ASP A 171 5.08 -5.61 -16.08
N GLU A 172 5.09 -4.57 -15.25
CA GLU A 172 3.88 -3.80 -14.90
C GLU A 172 3.33 -2.99 -16.07
N ASP A 173 4.15 -2.80 -17.12
CA ASP A 173 3.78 -2.04 -18.31
C ASP A 173 3.07 -2.91 -19.37
N THR A 174 3.02 -4.24 -19.22
CA THR A 174 2.32 -5.15 -20.15
C THR A 174 0.86 -5.42 -19.75
N LEU A 175 0.23 -4.50 -19.03
CA LEU A 175 -1.16 -4.67 -18.60
C LEU A 175 -2.14 -4.55 -19.77
N PRO A 176 -3.27 -5.28 -19.73
CA PRO A 176 -4.34 -5.13 -20.71
C PRO A 176 -4.79 -3.66 -20.80
N GLU A 177 -5.01 -3.21 -22.04
CA GLU A 177 -5.45 -1.86 -22.31
C GLU A 177 -6.77 -1.57 -21.58
N THR A 178 -6.81 -0.44 -20.89
CA THR A 178 -8.02 0.01 -20.22
C THR A 178 -8.88 0.74 -21.23
N GLY A 179 -10.05 0.16 -21.57
CA GLY A 179 -11.03 0.81 -22.44
C GLY A 179 -11.66 2.04 -21.77
N ALA A 180 -12.46 2.79 -22.54
CA ALA A 180 -13.23 3.89 -21.99
C ALA A 180 -14.20 3.38 -20.92
N ARG A 181 -14.14 3.94 -19.71
CA ARG A 181 -15.02 3.55 -18.60
C ARG A 181 -16.47 3.93 -18.95
N PRO A 182 -17.46 3.04 -18.77
CA PRO A 182 -18.86 3.42 -18.87
C PRO A 182 -19.18 4.54 -17.88
N ALA A 183 -19.88 5.58 -18.33
CA ALA A 183 -20.14 6.79 -17.53
C ALA A 183 -20.84 6.52 -16.17
N HIS A 184 -21.52 5.39 -16.03
CA HIS A 184 -22.25 4.99 -14.82
C HIS A 184 -21.39 4.26 -13.77
N ARG A 185 -20.14 3.89 -14.09
CA ARG A 185 -19.26 3.18 -13.15
C ARG A 185 -18.36 4.17 -12.39
N LEU A 186 -18.40 4.09 -11.06
CA LEU A 186 -17.46 4.83 -10.23
C LEU A 186 -16.03 4.36 -10.46
N ARG A 187 -15.09 5.25 -10.19
CA ARG A 187 -13.67 4.90 -10.17
C ARG A 187 -13.43 3.86 -9.06
N PRO A 188 -12.65 2.79 -9.33
CA PRO A 188 -12.28 1.82 -8.31
C PRO A 188 -11.61 2.49 -7.11
N LEU A 189 -12.00 2.06 -5.92
CA LEU A 189 -11.46 2.50 -4.65
C LEU A 189 -10.80 1.32 -3.90
N PRO A 190 -9.67 0.79 -4.42
CA PRO A 190 -9.02 -0.37 -3.82
C PRO A 190 -8.35 -0.01 -2.49
N VAL A 191 -8.56 -0.88 -1.50
CA VAL A 191 -7.87 -0.87 -0.21
C VAL A 191 -7.26 -2.23 0.08
N ALA A 192 -6.04 -2.28 0.60
CA ALA A 192 -5.48 -3.55 1.05
C ALA A 192 -6.16 -3.99 2.35
N VAL A 193 -6.63 -5.23 2.39
CA VAL A 193 -7.29 -5.83 3.57
C VAL A 193 -6.36 -6.78 4.33
N GLY A 194 -5.33 -7.32 3.68
CA GLY A 194 -4.37 -8.22 4.30
C GLY A 194 -3.52 -9.02 3.30
N MET A 195 -2.96 -10.11 3.77
CA MET A 195 -2.16 -11.05 2.98
C MET A 195 -2.84 -12.42 2.88
N ALA A 196 -2.81 -13.05 1.71
CA ALA A 196 -3.22 -14.44 1.49
C ALA A 196 -2.19 -15.13 0.61
N ASP A 197 -1.56 -16.20 1.10
CA ASP A 197 -0.51 -16.96 0.39
C ASP A 197 0.63 -16.08 -0.15
N ASP A 198 1.13 -15.17 0.68
CA ASP A 198 2.15 -14.18 0.32
C ASP A 198 1.73 -13.16 -0.78
N ALA A 199 0.47 -13.19 -1.24
CA ALA A 199 -0.13 -12.16 -2.10
C ALA A 199 -0.85 -11.09 -1.26
N CYS A 200 -0.81 -9.84 -1.72
CA CYS A 200 -1.54 -8.74 -1.11
C CYS A 200 -2.99 -8.72 -1.63
N VAL A 201 -3.95 -8.84 -0.73
CA VAL A 201 -5.39 -8.84 -1.05
C VAL A 201 -5.92 -7.42 -0.96
N HIS A 202 -6.52 -6.95 -2.04
CA HIS A 202 -7.17 -5.66 -2.16
C HIS A 202 -8.66 -5.86 -2.40
N LEU A 203 -9.47 -5.02 -1.76
CA LEU A 203 -10.92 -4.96 -1.95
C LEU A 203 -11.27 -3.60 -2.55
N ASP A 204 -12.08 -3.57 -3.60
CA ASP A 204 -12.65 -2.34 -4.14
C ASP A 204 -13.90 -1.96 -3.34
N LEU A 205 -13.81 -0.88 -2.57
CA LEU A 205 -14.93 -0.40 -1.75
C LEU A 205 -16.02 0.33 -2.56
N ALA A 206 -15.72 0.70 -3.81
CA ALA A 206 -16.71 1.30 -4.70
C ALA A 206 -17.51 0.22 -5.46
N ALA A 207 -17.03 -1.03 -5.46
CA ALA A 207 -17.72 -2.18 -6.00
C ALA A 207 -18.88 -2.61 -5.08
N GLY A 208 -19.97 -3.11 -5.66
CA GLY A 208 -21.09 -3.69 -4.90
C GLY A 208 -21.79 -2.71 -3.93
N PRO A 209 -22.26 -3.20 -2.77
CA PRO A 209 -22.84 -2.38 -1.71
C PRO A 209 -21.77 -1.45 -1.12
N ARG A 210 -21.95 -0.14 -1.31
CA ARG A 210 -20.99 0.90 -0.87
C ARG A 210 -21.08 1.18 0.64
N VAL A 211 -21.59 0.23 1.41
CA VAL A 211 -21.59 0.21 2.87
C VAL A 211 -20.82 -1.02 3.29
N ILE A 212 -19.69 -0.83 3.97
CA ILE A 212 -18.81 -1.90 4.42
C ILE A 212 -18.76 -1.85 5.94
N THR A 213 -19.21 -2.92 6.58
CA THR A 213 -19.13 -3.09 8.03
C THR A 213 -17.87 -3.86 8.39
N VAL A 214 -17.21 -3.47 9.47
CA VAL A 214 -16.12 -4.26 10.06
C VAL A 214 -16.65 -4.83 11.37
N GLU A 215 -16.58 -6.15 11.54
CA GLU A 215 -17.19 -6.89 12.66
C GLU A 215 -16.18 -7.83 13.34
N GLY A 216 -16.53 -8.37 14.51
CA GLY A 216 -15.71 -9.36 15.22
C GLY A 216 -14.98 -8.79 16.44
N ASP A 217 -13.75 -9.27 16.68
CA ASP A 217 -12.94 -8.87 17.84
C ASP A 217 -12.73 -7.36 17.88
N THR A 218 -13.10 -6.70 18.97
CA THR A 218 -13.13 -5.23 19.06
C THR A 218 -11.77 -4.61 18.76
N ALA A 219 -10.67 -5.15 19.31
CA ALA A 219 -9.34 -4.57 19.12
C ALA A 219 -8.82 -4.79 17.69
N ALA A 220 -9.06 -5.96 17.10
CA ALA A 220 -8.69 -6.23 15.72
C ALA A 220 -9.53 -5.40 14.73
N ARG A 221 -10.84 -5.28 14.98
CA ARG A 221 -11.81 -4.50 14.21
C ARG A 221 -11.44 -3.03 14.13
N THR A 222 -11.18 -2.40 15.28
CA THR A 222 -10.73 -1.00 15.32
C THR A 222 -9.42 -0.81 14.56
N ARG A 223 -8.44 -1.71 14.72
CA ARG A 223 -7.15 -1.64 14.01
C ARG A 223 -7.29 -1.78 12.49
N LEU A 224 -8.18 -2.66 12.05
CA LEU A 224 -8.49 -2.84 10.63
C LEU A 224 -9.18 -1.60 10.07
N LEU A 225 -10.25 -1.12 10.71
CA LEU A 225 -10.99 0.08 10.29
C LEU A 225 -10.07 1.30 10.18
N HIS A 226 -9.21 1.53 11.18
CA HIS A 226 -8.22 2.61 11.14
C HIS A 226 -7.21 2.43 10.01
N ALA A 227 -6.77 1.20 9.74
CA ALA A 227 -5.85 0.93 8.64
C ALA A 227 -6.52 1.14 7.26
N LEU A 228 -7.80 0.82 7.10
CA LEU A 228 -8.56 1.09 5.88
C LEU A 228 -8.76 2.61 5.68
N ALA A 229 -9.22 3.31 6.71
CA ALA A 229 -9.40 4.76 6.68
C ALA A 229 -8.07 5.49 6.37
N ALA A 230 -6.98 5.07 7.02
CA ALA A 230 -5.66 5.64 6.80
C ALA A 230 -5.09 5.33 5.40
N GLN A 231 -5.52 4.27 4.71
CA GLN A 231 -5.15 4.03 3.32
C GLN A 231 -5.91 4.97 2.37
N LEU A 232 -7.19 5.19 2.63
CA LEU A 232 -8.05 6.07 1.84
C LEU A 232 -7.70 7.54 2.00
N ASP A 233 -7.17 7.95 3.16
CA ASP A 233 -6.72 9.34 3.41
C ASP A 233 -5.38 9.67 2.73
N ARG A 234 -4.73 8.69 2.10
CA ARG A 234 -3.43 8.91 1.45
C ARG A 234 -3.58 9.69 0.14
N PRO A 235 -2.59 10.53 -0.22
CA PRO A 235 -2.57 11.17 -1.53
C PRO A 235 -2.64 10.14 -2.66
N GLY A 236 -3.44 10.45 -3.67
CA GLY A 236 -3.64 9.58 -4.83
C GLY A 236 -4.70 8.49 -4.63
N SER A 237 -5.27 8.33 -3.43
CA SER A 237 -6.38 7.41 -3.18
C SER A 237 -7.63 7.74 -4.02
N GLY A 238 -7.78 8.99 -4.48
CA GLY A 238 -8.99 9.40 -5.19
C GLY A 238 -10.23 9.46 -4.30
N ALA A 239 -10.05 9.39 -2.98
CA ALA A 239 -11.10 9.56 -1.99
C ALA A 239 -10.88 10.83 -1.17
N THR A 240 -11.99 11.41 -0.73
CA THR A 240 -12.03 12.41 0.33
C THR A 240 -12.63 11.76 1.56
N VAL A 241 -11.80 11.49 2.56
CA VAL A 241 -12.21 10.75 3.76
C VAL A 241 -12.68 11.73 4.83
N THR A 242 -13.87 11.49 5.37
CA THR A 242 -14.35 12.15 6.59
C THR A 242 -14.59 11.12 7.68
N VAL A 243 -13.91 11.31 8.82
CA VAL A 243 -14.02 10.46 9.99
C VAL A 243 -14.96 11.10 11.00
N THR A 244 -16.00 10.39 11.40
CA THR A 244 -16.97 10.89 12.39
C THR A 244 -16.46 10.72 13.82
N GLU A 245 -17.17 11.38 14.75
CA GLU A 245 -17.01 11.17 16.18
C GLU A 245 -17.14 9.68 16.54
N GLY A 246 -16.38 9.23 17.55
CA GLY A 246 -16.40 7.86 18.06
C GLY A 246 -15.50 6.85 17.34
N VAL A 247 -15.00 7.15 16.13
CA VAL A 247 -14.15 6.20 15.38
C VAL A 247 -12.76 6.06 15.98
N HIS A 248 -12.13 7.16 16.40
CA HIS A 248 -10.76 7.16 16.91
C HIS A 248 -10.67 7.94 18.23
N PRO A 249 -10.11 7.36 19.32
CA PRO A 249 -10.19 7.94 20.66
C PRO A 249 -9.47 9.28 20.80
N HIS A 250 -8.43 9.52 19.98
CA HIS A 250 -7.65 10.76 20.00
C HIS A 250 -8.02 11.74 18.87
N PHE A 251 -9.05 11.45 18.08
CA PHE A 251 -9.47 12.32 16.98
C PHE A 251 -10.93 12.72 17.19
N ARG A 252 -11.17 14.01 17.43
CA ARG A 252 -12.53 14.56 17.50
C ARG A 252 -13.08 14.71 16.09
N GLY A 253 -13.70 13.65 15.59
CA GLY A 253 -14.40 13.65 14.31
C GLY A 253 -15.67 14.51 14.33
N ARG A 254 -16.26 14.72 13.15
CA ARG A 254 -17.52 15.46 13.02
C ARG A 254 -18.71 14.61 13.47
N ARG A 255 -19.79 15.24 13.94
CA ARG A 255 -21.04 14.53 14.21
C ARG A 255 -21.61 13.97 12.91
N LEU A 256 -22.04 12.70 12.93
CA LEU A 256 -22.56 12.02 11.75
C LEU A 256 -23.79 12.74 11.17
N GLU A 257 -24.71 13.26 12.00
CA GLU A 257 -25.88 13.99 11.52
C GLU A 257 -25.57 15.24 10.70
N THR A 258 -24.64 16.06 11.18
CA THR A 258 -24.24 17.27 10.46
C THR A 258 -23.65 16.91 9.10
N LEU A 259 -22.85 15.85 9.06
CA LEU A 259 -22.25 15.38 7.81
C LEU A 259 -23.30 14.80 6.85
N LEU A 260 -24.27 14.03 7.33
CA LEU A 260 -25.35 13.50 6.49
C LEU A 260 -26.17 14.61 5.86
N GLY A 261 -26.55 15.64 6.64
CA GLY A 261 -27.29 16.79 6.11
C GLY A 261 -26.52 17.52 4.98
N GLU A 262 -25.23 17.77 5.16
CA GLU A 262 -24.40 18.43 4.14
C GLU A 262 -24.21 17.60 2.86
N VAL A 263 -24.04 16.28 3.02
CA VAL A 263 -23.87 15.38 1.88
C VAL A 263 -25.18 15.24 1.10
N GLU A 264 -26.32 15.16 1.79
CA GLU A 264 -27.65 15.15 1.19
C GLU A 264 -27.92 16.47 0.44
N GLU A 265 -27.68 17.61 1.07
CA GLU A 265 -27.85 18.93 0.44
C GLU A 265 -26.99 19.04 -0.84
N ARG A 266 -25.71 18.65 -0.76
CA ARG A 266 -24.82 18.64 -1.93
C ARG A 266 -25.31 17.69 -3.03
N SER A 267 -25.92 16.56 -2.67
CA SER A 267 -26.44 15.59 -3.64
C SER A 267 -27.68 16.07 -4.38
N THR A 268 -28.42 17.03 -3.82
CA THR A 268 -29.62 17.62 -4.44
C THR A 268 -29.32 18.80 -5.38
N MET A 269 -28.10 19.35 -5.35
CA MET A 269 -27.72 20.47 -6.21
C MET A 269 -27.51 20.00 -7.67
N PRO A 270 -28.08 20.70 -8.68
CA PRO A 270 -27.94 20.33 -10.08
C PRO A 270 -26.47 20.38 -10.54
N VAL A 271 -26.06 19.36 -11.29
CA VAL A 271 -24.67 19.05 -11.69
C VAL A 271 -24.12 20.02 -12.76
N GLU A 272 -24.87 21.04 -13.17
CA GLU A 272 -24.53 21.90 -14.32
C GLU A 272 -23.25 22.75 -14.14
N GLU A 273 -22.77 22.95 -12.90
CA GLU A 273 -21.48 23.61 -12.62
C GLU A 273 -20.33 22.65 -12.28
N ALA A 274 -20.58 21.34 -12.26
CA ALA A 274 -19.54 20.35 -12.01
C ALA A 274 -18.80 20.02 -13.32
N GLY A 275 -17.77 20.80 -13.62
CA GLY A 275 -16.87 20.54 -14.75
C GLY A 275 -16.45 19.07 -14.84
N GLU A 276 -16.32 18.57 -16.08
CA GLU A 276 -15.95 17.20 -16.50
C GLU A 276 -16.19 16.08 -15.46
N PRO A 277 -17.17 15.16 -15.67
CA PRO A 277 -17.58 14.11 -14.72
C PRO A 277 -16.53 13.01 -14.41
N GLY A 278 -15.24 13.25 -14.64
CA GLY A 278 -14.14 12.32 -14.39
C GLY A 278 -13.20 12.67 -13.24
N ARG A 279 -13.39 13.80 -12.53
CA ARG A 279 -12.38 14.30 -11.57
C ARG A 279 -12.81 14.45 -10.11
N THR A 280 -14.08 14.26 -9.76
CA THR A 280 -14.53 14.36 -8.37
C THR A 280 -14.06 13.15 -7.55
N ALA A 281 -13.37 13.44 -6.45
CA ALA A 281 -12.93 12.40 -5.51
C ALA A 281 -14.15 11.72 -4.87
N THR A 282 -14.09 10.41 -4.68
CA THR A 282 -15.14 9.65 -4.00
C THR A 282 -15.23 10.07 -2.55
N THR A 283 -16.40 10.50 -2.08
CA THR A 283 -16.58 10.84 -0.66
C THR A 283 -16.67 9.56 0.16
N VAL A 284 -15.76 9.41 1.13
CA VAL A 284 -15.75 8.27 2.05
C VAL A 284 -16.13 8.74 3.44
N VAL A 285 -17.14 8.10 4.04
CA VAL A 285 -17.58 8.37 5.42
C VAL A 285 -17.15 7.19 6.29
N VAL A 286 -16.35 7.46 7.31
CA VAL A 286 -15.95 6.46 8.31
C VAL A 286 -16.69 6.77 9.60
N CYS A 287 -17.54 5.86 10.06
CA CYS A 287 -18.37 6.07 11.25
C CYS A 287 -18.37 4.89 12.22
N ALA A 288 -18.61 5.18 13.49
CA ALA A 288 -18.76 4.18 14.54
C ALA A 288 -20.22 4.02 14.91
N ALA A 289 -20.74 2.78 14.84
CA ALA A 289 -22.06 2.38 15.32
C ALA A 289 -23.20 3.38 14.96
N PRO A 290 -23.51 3.60 13.68
CA PRO A 290 -24.63 4.43 13.28
C PRO A 290 -25.94 3.87 13.86
N ASN A 291 -26.82 4.75 14.31
CA ASN A 291 -28.17 4.33 14.72
C ASN A 291 -28.96 3.86 13.47
N PRO A 292 -30.11 3.17 13.64
CA PRO A 292 -30.86 2.63 12.51
C PRO A 292 -31.28 3.67 11.46
N GLU A 293 -31.60 4.90 11.89
CA GLU A 293 -31.99 5.98 10.96
C GLU A 293 -30.78 6.48 10.16
N GLN A 294 -29.64 6.67 10.83
CA GLN A 294 -28.38 7.02 10.20
C GLN A 294 -27.92 5.94 9.22
N ALA A 295 -28.05 4.67 9.58
CA ALA A 295 -27.74 3.55 8.72
C ALA A 295 -28.63 3.54 7.46
N ARG A 296 -29.93 3.83 7.58
CA ARG A 296 -30.83 3.97 6.44
C ARG A 296 -30.40 5.09 5.49
N ARG A 297 -30.10 6.28 6.03
CA ARG A 297 -29.65 7.45 5.25
C ARG A 297 -28.31 7.18 4.56
N LEU A 298 -27.34 6.62 5.28
CA LEU A 298 -26.06 6.17 4.70
C LEU A 298 -26.28 5.14 3.59
N GLY A 299 -27.18 4.18 3.78
CA GLY A 299 -27.54 3.19 2.76
C GLY A 299 -28.13 3.82 1.50
N ALA A 300 -29.00 4.81 1.64
CA ALA A 300 -29.58 5.55 0.51
C ALA A 300 -28.51 6.34 -0.27
N LEU A 301 -27.63 7.07 0.43
CA LEU A 301 -26.51 7.81 -0.17
C LEU A 301 -25.46 6.89 -0.82
N ALA A 302 -25.27 5.70 -0.25
CA ALA A 302 -24.40 4.68 -0.81
C ALA A 302 -25.01 4.08 -2.09
N ALA A 303 -26.32 3.83 -2.10
CA ALA A 303 -27.04 3.31 -3.26
C ALA A 303 -27.11 4.31 -4.42
N SER A 304 -27.28 5.61 -4.15
CA SER A 304 -27.18 6.68 -5.16
C SER A 304 -25.75 6.86 -5.67
N GLY A 305 -24.79 6.40 -4.88
CA GLY A 305 -23.39 6.46 -5.21
C GLY A 305 -22.66 7.73 -4.82
N THR A 306 -23.32 8.56 -4.03
CA THR A 306 -22.76 9.78 -3.48
C THR A 306 -21.61 9.50 -2.51
N VAL A 307 -21.70 8.40 -1.74
CA VAL A 307 -20.71 8.04 -0.72
C VAL A 307 -20.32 6.57 -0.74
N VAL A 308 -19.14 6.29 -0.18
CA VAL A 308 -18.74 4.97 0.30
C VAL A 308 -18.62 5.05 1.82
N CYS A 309 -19.25 4.12 2.55
CA CYS A 309 -19.30 4.11 3.99
C CYS A 309 -18.48 2.96 4.58
N LEU A 310 -17.60 3.26 5.55
CA LEU A 310 -16.93 2.29 6.41
C LEU A 310 -17.49 2.39 7.82
N THR A 311 -18.10 1.32 8.31
CA THR A 311 -18.77 1.31 9.62
C THR A 311 -18.06 0.40 10.62
N ASP A 312 -17.78 0.91 11.82
CA ASP A 312 -17.37 0.09 12.97
C ASP A 312 -18.58 -0.67 13.54
N GLY A 313 -18.59 -1.99 13.38
CA GLY A 313 -19.67 -2.86 13.85
C GLY A 313 -20.79 -3.07 12.83
N ARG A 314 -21.86 -3.73 13.29
CA ARG A 314 -23.02 -4.07 12.49
C ARG A 314 -23.81 -2.82 12.09
N SER A 315 -24.29 -2.80 10.85
CA SER A 315 -25.22 -1.81 10.33
C SER A 315 -26.40 -2.53 9.67
N ALA A 316 -27.59 -1.94 9.75
CA ALA A 316 -28.74 -2.45 9.01
C ALA A 316 -28.61 -2.11 7.51
N GLY A 317 -29.11 -2.99 6.64
CA GLY A 317 -29.19 -2.75 5.19
C GLY A 317 -28.22 -3.59 4.34
N HIS A 318 -28.21 -3.32 3.04
CA HIS A 318 -27.33 -3.98 2.08
C HIS A 318 -25.89 -3.50 2.28
N SER A 319 -25.04 -4.37 2.82
CA SER A 319 -23.65 -4.07 3.16
C SER A 319 -22.76 -5.29 2.94
N TRP A 320 -21.46 -5.07 2.81
CA TRP A 320 -20.46 -6.14 2.92
C TRP A 320 -19.88 -6.17 4.33
N ALA A 321 -19.87 -7.36 4.94
CA ALA A 321 -19.33 -7.56 6.28
C ALA A 321 -17.91 -8.15 6.24
N LEU A 322 -16.94 -7.39 6.74
CA LEU A 322 -15.58 -7.86 7.01
C LEU A 322 -15.49 -8.33 8.45
N HIS A 323 -15.50 -9.64 8.68
CA HIS A 323 -15.32 -10.22 10.00
C HIS A 323 -13.83 -10.37 10.33
N VAL A 324 -13.37 -9.84 11.46
CA VAL A 324 -11.99 -9.99 11.91
C VAL A 324 -11.92 -10.69 13.27
N ASP A 325 -11.07 -11.70 13.36
CA ASP A 325 -10.82 -12.43 14.60
C ASP A 325 -9.73 -11.75 15.47
N GLY A 326 -9.57 -12.24 16.70
CA GLY A 326 -8.55 -11.70 17.62
C GLY A 326 -7.10 -11.92 17.18
N ARG A 327 -6.86 -12.76 16.16
CA ARG A 327 -5.54 -12.99 15.55
C ARG A 327 -5.27 -12.04 14.38
N GLY A 328 -6.28 -11.29 13.93
CA GLY A 328 -6.19 -10.41 12.77
C GLY A 328 -6.49 -11.11 11.44
N ARG A 329 -7.12 -12.29 11.44
CA ARG A 329 -7.63 -12.90 10.21
C ARG A 329 -8.95 -12.24 9.84
N VAL A 330 -9.05 -11.78 8.61
CA VAL A 330 -10.22 -11.13 8.03
C VAL A 330 -10.89 -12.10 7.07
N THR A 331 -12.18 -12.32 7.28
CA THR A 331 -13.00 -13.15 6.42
C THR A 331 -14.26 -12.40 6.00
N ALA A 332 -14.64 -12.52 4.74
CA ALA A 332 -15.96 -12.13 4.26
C ALA A 332 -16.49 -13.27 3.39
N PRO A 333 -17.29 -14.20 3.97
CA PRO A 333 -17.76 -15.38 3.25
C PRO A 333 -18.53 -15.05 1.97
N GLU A 334 -19.31 -13.96 1.99
CA GLU A 334 -20.07 -13.47 0.83
C GLU A 334 -19.17 -13.01 -0.33
N LEU A 335 -17.90 -12.76 -0.05
CA LEU A 335 -16.87 -12.31 -0.99
C LEU A 335 -15.79 -13.35 -1.22
N GLU A 336 -15.97 -14.57 -0.68
CA GLU A 336 -14.94 -15.62 -0.66
C GLU A 336 -13.56 -15.11 -0.21
N LEU A 337 -13.56 -14.12 0.68
CA LEU A 337 -12.37 -13.39 1.08
C LEU A 337 -11.82 -13.96 2.38
N ASP A 338 -10.53 -14.29 2.37
CA ASP A 338 -9.77 -14.73 3.54
C ASP A 338 -8.35 -14.15 3.48
N ALA A 339 -7.99 -13.32 4.47
CA ALA A 339 -6.69 -12.66 4.52
C ALA A 339 -6.20 -12.43 5.95
N ASP A 340 -4.88 -12.44 6.15
CA ASP A 340 -4.22 -12.01 7.39
C ASP A 340 -3.99 -10.49 7.39
N SER A 341 -4.76 -9.75 8.19
CA SER A 341 -4.64 -8.30 8.38
C SER A 341 -3.75 -7.91 9.56
N ALA A 342 -3.26 -8.87 10.37
CA ALA A 342 -2.32 -8.58 11.46
C ALA A 342 -1.11 -7.72 11.04
N PRO A 343 -0.48 -7.90 9.86
CA PRO A 343 0.61 -7.02 9.41
C PRO A 343 0.16 -5.63 8.91
N LEU A 344 -1.13 -5.43 8.61
CA LEU A 344 -1.64 -4.27 7.87
C LEU A 344 -1.40 -2.95 8.59
N SER A 345 -1.81 -2.81 9.86
CA SER A 345 -1.71 -1.52 10.57
C SER A 345 -0.26 -1.01 10.63
N ARG A 346 0.71 -1.91 10.83
CA ARG A 346 2.14 -1.53 10.84
C ARG A 346 2.67 -1.20 9.46
N ALA A 347 2.21 -1.90 8.42
CA ALA A 347 2.54 -1.61 7.03
C ALA A 347 1.99 -0.25 6.58
N VAL A 348 0.73 0.05 6.89
CA VAL A 348 0.08 1.35 6.62
C VAL A 348 0.79 2.48 7.37
N ALA A 349 1.10 2.30 8.66
CA ALA A 349 1.87 3.30 9.39
C ALA A 349 3.29 3.51 8.81
N ALA A 350 3.89 2.50 8.19
CA ALA A 350 5.16 2.65 7.48
C ALA A 350 4.99 3.42 6.16
N SER A 351 3.95 3.12 5.38
CA SER A 351 3.69 3.80 4.10
C SER A 351 3.31 5.27 4.30
N VAL A 352 2.43 5.59 5.26
CA VAL A 352 2.09 6.97 5.62
C VAL A 352 3.33 7.76 6.04
N ARG A 353 4.22 7.18 6.85
CA ARG A 353 5.50 7.81 7.21
C ARG A 353 6.42 8.00 6.00
N SER A 354 6.41 7.07 5.05
CA SER A 354 7.15 7.19 3.79
C SER A 354 6.64 8.37 2.96
N ASP A 355 5.31 8.51 2.83
CA ASP A 355 4.67 9.60 2.10
C ASP A 355 4.97 10.96 2.73
N LEU A 356 4.90 11.07 4.06
CA LEU A 356 5.29 12.28 4.77
C LEU A 356 6.76 12.65 4.55
N ARG A 357 7.66 11.66 4.53
CA ARG A 357 9.09 11.89 4.22
C ARG A 357 9.28 12.35 2.78
N ARG A 358 8.54 11.77 1.83
CA ARG A 358 8.57 12.15 0.42
C ARG A 358 8.13 13.61 0.25
N ARG A 359 6.97 13.97 0.81
CA ARG A 359 6.44 15.35 0.80
C ARG A 359 7.43 16.35 1.40
N ARG A 360 8.08 16.01 2.52
CA ARG A 360 9.11 16.88 3.12
C ARG A 360 10.33 17.09 2.23
N ARG A 361 10.75 16.06 1.49
CA ARG A 361 11.86 16.17 0.53
C ARG A 361 11.48 17.04 -0.67
N GLU A 362 10.28 16.87 -1.20
CA GLU A 362 9.75 17.67 -2.31
C GLU A 362 9.55 19.14 -1.92
N ALA A 363 9.13 19.40 -0.67
CA ALA A 363 8.97 20.76 -0.15
C ALA A 363 10.28 21.48 0.18
N THR A 364 11.41 20.76 0.27
CA THR A 364 12.71 21.40 0.47
C THR A 364 13.22 21.85 -0.89
N PRO A 365 13.27 23.17 -1.20
CA PRO A 365 13.79 23.62 -2.47
C PRO A 365 15.22 23.10 -2.66
N PRO A 366 15.62 22.70 -3.87
CA PRO A 366 16.99 22.29 -4.12
C PRO A 366 17.89 23.41 -3.63
N LYS A 367 18.78 23.09 -2.69
CA LYS A 367 19.85 23.99 -2.29
C LYS A 367 20.66 24.20 -3.56
N VAL A 368 20.35 25.27 -4.28
CA VAL A 368 21.17 25.74 -5.39
C VAL A 368 22.52 25.95 -4.76
N THR A 369 23.42 25.00 -4.98
CA THR A 369 24.84 25.20 -4.73
C THR A 369 25.16 26.40 -5.58
N ALA A 370 25.26 27.57 -4.94
CA ALA A 370 25.71 28.78 -5.60
C ALA A 370 27.03 28.38 -6.26
N VAL A 371 26.98 28.21 -7.58
CA VAL A 371 28.19 28.15 -8.39
C VAL A 371 28.93 29.42 -7.97
N PRO A 372 30.14 29.32 -7.40
CA PRO A 372 30.90 30.50 -7.05
C PRO A 372 31.02 31.28 -8.35
N VAL A 373 30.30 32.40 -8.43
CA VAL A 373 30.42 33.35 -9.53
C VAL A 373 31.89 33.71 -9.54
N ARG A 374 32.61 33.20 -10.54
CA ARG A 374 33.99 33.56 -10.79
C ARG A 374 33.95 35.08 -11.01
N PRO A 375 34.65 35.90 -10.22
CA PRO A 375 34.59 37.34 -10.38
C PRO A 375 35.12 37.66 -11.79
N GLU A 376 34.26 38.21 -12.63
CA GLU A 376 34.68 38.75 -13.92
C GLU A 376 35.64 39.91 -13.70
N PRO A 377 36.71 40.00 -14.51
CA PRO A 377 37.62 41.14 -14.47
C PRO A 377 36.87 42.41 -14.89
N ARG A 378 36.92 43.38 -13.99
CA ARG A 378 36.39 44.74 -14.10
C ARG A 378 36.86 45.40 -15.40
N GLU A 379 35.97 45.56 -16.38
CA GLU A 379 36.21 46.40 -17.56
C GLU A 379 36.23 47.88 -17.15
N GLU A 380 37.30 48.57 -17.55
CA GLU A 380 37.54 50.00 -17.35
C GLU A 380 36.74 50.88 -18.33
N PRO A 381 36.54 52.18 -18.02
CA PRO A 381 35.56 53.03 -18.70
C PRO A 381 35.97 53.48 -20.12
N ARG A 382 34.96 53.47 -21.00
CA ARG A 382 34.87 54.05 -22.36
C ARG A 382 35.77 55.26 -22.67
N ARG A 383 36.34 55.25 -23.88
CA ARG A 383 36.57 56.47 -24.69
C ARG A 383 35.64 56.48 -25.91
N PRO A 384 35.07 57.65 -26.27
CA PRO A 384 34.17 57.77 -27.42
C PRO A 384 34.97 57.97 -28.71
N ARG A 385 34.53 57.35 -29.81
CA ARG A 385 34.93 57.82 -31.15
C ARG A 385 33.79 57.71 -32.15
N THR A 386 33.62 58.86 -32.77
CA THR A 386 32.67 59.40 -33.74
C THR A 386 32.46 58.55 -35.01
N GLU A 387 31.19 58.45 -35.37
CA GLU A 387 30.52 58.33 -36.68
C GLU A 387 31.36 58.25 -37.97
N SER A 388 30.91 57.37 -38.87
CA SER A 388 30.86 57.65 -40.30
C SER A 388 29.67 56.92 -40.94
N LEU A 389 28.73 57.71 -41.46
CA LEU A 389 27.62 57.36 -42.35
C LEU A 389 28.12 56.92 -43.74
N GLN A 390 27.41 55.98 -44.37
CA GLN A 390 26.97 55.96 -45.78
C GLN A 390 26.04 54.74 -45.96
N GLU A 391 24.74 54.92 -46.29
CA GLU A 391 24.14 54.96 -47.65
C GLU A 391 24.26 53.58 -48.33
N THR A 392 23.26 52.89 -48.92
CA THR A 392 22.02 53.26 -49.64
C THR A 392 21.23 51.92 -49.81
N GLU A 393 19.94 51.81 -49.44
CA GLU A 393 18.73 51.72 -50.33
C GLU A 393 18.13 50.30 -50.56
N PRO A 394 16.88 50.15 -51.09
CA PRO A 394 15.78 49.44 -50.40
C PRO A 394 15.02 48.40 -51.28
N LEU A 395 13.78 48.07 -50.85
CA LEU A 395 12.68 47.34 -51.52
C LEU A 395 12.67 45.79 -51.53
N GLN A 396 11.66 45.22 -50.86
CA GLN A 396 10.52 44.48 -51.48
C GLN A 396 9.60 43.96 -50.36
N GLU A 397 8.40 44.52 -50.19
CA GLU A 397 7.14 44.21 -50.89
C GLU A 397 6.49 42.91 -50.36
N ALA A 398 5.38 43.09 -49.63
CA ALA A 398 4.46 42.04 -49.16
C ALA A 398 3.51 41.61 -50.32
N PRO A 399 2.36 40.94 -50.10
CA PRO A 399 1.92 39.93 -49.11
C PRO A 399 1.43 38.66 -49.85
N THR A 400 0.83 37.66 -49.18
CA THR A 400 -0.47 37.06 -49.60
C THR A 400 -0.98 36.05 -48.57
N GLU A 401 -2.21 36.33 -48.15
CA GLU A 401 -3.18 35.59 -47.37
C GLU A 401 -3.83 34.47 -48.21
N THR A 402 -4.16 33.31 -47.62
CA THR A 402 -5.26 32.48 -48.14
C THR A 402 -5.82 31.49 -47.11
N VAL A 403 -7.08 31.73 -46.73
CA VAL A 403 -8.06 30.76 -46.22
C VAL A 403 -8.99 30.43 -47.40
N PRO A 404 -9.50 29.19 -47.60
CA PRO A 404 -10.87 28.82 -47.18
C PRO A 404 -10.98 27.28 -46.86
N ARG A 405 -12.09 26.64 -46.48
CA ARG A 405 -13.52 26.86 -46.70
C ARG A 405 -14.35 25.95 -45.78
N VAL A 406 -15.52 26.44 -45.37
CA VAL A 406 -16.64 25.70 -44.78
C VAL A 406 -17.48 25.10 -45.91
N THR A 407 -17.96 23.86 -45.74
CA THR A 407 -19.13 23.33 -46.47
C THR A 407 -20.13 22.71 -45.51
N THR A 408 -21.29 23.34 -45.48
CA THR A 408 -22.59 22.92 -44.94
C THR A 408 -23.26 21.86 -45.82
N GLY A 409 -24.10 21.04 -45.19
CA GLY A 409 -25.07 20.12 -45.80
C GLY A 409 -25.50 19.11 -44.72
N SER A 410 -26.49 19.41 -43.87
CA SER A 410 -27.94 19.24 -44.12
C SER A 410 -28.29 17.95 -44.87
N GLU A 411 -29.10 17.13 -44.20
CA GLU A 411 -30.42 16.65 -44.64
C GLU A 411 -30.67 15.12 -44.59
N LEU A 412 -31.85 14.79 -44.00
CA LEU A 412 -32.72 13.61 -44.17
C LEU A 412 -32.41 12.36 -43.30
N LEU A 413 -33.24 12.08 -42.26
CA LEU A 413 -34.56 11.42 -42.31
C LEU A 413 -34.52 10.00 -42.89
N ALA A 414 -34.56 8.98 -42.02
CA ALA A 414 -35.15 7.67 -42.29
C ALA A 414 -35.38 6.85 -40.99
N GLU A 415 -36.57 6.98 -40.41
CA GLU A 415 -37.39 5.83 -39.98
C GLU A 415 -38.34 5.53 -41.18
N PRO A 416 -39.03 4.36 -41.34
CA PRO A 416 -39.39 3.38 -40.31
C PRO A 416 -39.41 1.88 -40.76
N ALA A 417 -39.84 1.04 -39.81
CA ALA A 417 -40.86 -0.02 -39.95
C ALA A 417 -40.46 -1.51 -40.06
N ALA A 418 -41.07 -2.26 -39.12
CA ALA A 418 -41.68 -3.59 -39.23
C ALA A 418 -40.74 -4.80 -39.44
N ALA A 419 -41.00 -6.00 -38.96
CA ALA A 419 -41.94 -6.61 -38.01
C ALA A 419 -41.53 -8.09 -38.02
N THR A 420 -41.55 -8.82 -36.90
CA THR A 420 -41.96 -10.25 -36.90
C THR A 420 -42.29 -10.66 -35.48
N ARG A 421 -43.57 -10.99 -35.28
CA ARG A 421 -44.10 -11.75 -34.16
C ARG A 421 -43.59 -13.19 -34.28
N GLU A 422 -43.24 -13.82 -33.17
CA GLU A 422 -43.72 -15.19 -32.96
C GLU A 422 -43.95 -15.45 -31.47
N ARG A 423 -45.21 -15.77 -31.18
CA ARG A 423 -45.79 -16.13 -29.90
C ARG A 423 -46.18 -17.59 -30.09
N THR A 424 -45.54 -18.50 -29.36
CA THR A 424 -46.04 -19.87 -29.20
C THR A 424 -46.24 -20.16 -27.71
N THR A 425 -47.51 -20.33 -27.38
CA THR A 425 -48.08 -20.76 -26.11
C THR A 425 -48.23 -22.28 -26.04
N ALA A 426 -48.46 -22.76 -24.81
CA ALA A 426 -48.90 -24.11 -24.38
C ALA A 426 -47.74 -25.12 -24.15
N ALA A 427 -47.74 -26.00 -23.15
CA ALA A 427 -48.76 -26.51 -22.23
C ALA A 427 -48.02 -27.01 -20.95
N SER A 428 -48.49 -26.75 -19.72
CA SER A 428 -49.46 -27.55 -18.94
C SER A 428 -49.04 -28.98 -18.58
N SER A 429 -48.93 -29.23 -17.27
CA SER A 429 -49.10 -30.45 -16.44
C SER A 429 -47.99 -30.47 -15.36
N GLY A 430 -48.26 -30.36 -14.05
CA GLY A 430 -49.10 -31.22 -13.20
C GLY A 430 -48.32 -32.50 -12.91
N THR A 431 -47.79 -32.79 -11.71
CA THR A 431 -48.48 -33.43 -10.56
C THR A 431 -47.36 -33.69 -9.50
N THR A 432 -47.40 -33.14 -8.29
CA THR A 432 -47.83 -33.74 -7.00
C THR A 432 -47.19 -35.08 -6.57
N ALA A 433 -46.60 -35.04 -5.36
CA ALA A 433 -46.42 -36.09 -4.35
C ALA A 433 -45.65 -37.39 -4.67
N ASP A 434 -44.54 -37.60 -3.95
CA ASP A 434 -44.44 -38.54 -2.82
C ASP A 434 -43.47 -38.00 -1.76
#